data_AF-A0A4U1INS2-F1
#
_entry.id   AF-A0A4U1INS2-F1
#
_cell.length_a   1.000
_cell.length_b   1.000
_cell.length_c   1.000
_cell.angle_alpha   90.00
_cell.angle_beta   90.00
_cell.angle_gamma   90.00
#
_symmetry.space_group_name_H-M   'P 1'
#
loop_
_entity.id
_entity.type
_entity.pdbx_description
1 polymer ?
#
loop_
_entity_poly.entity_id
_entity_poly.type
_entity_poly.pdbx_seq_one_letter_code
_entity_poly.pdbx_strand_id
1 'polypeptide(L)'
;MDLRGRRDRARGRPRGVCLAPHEAAAGRGARRAGGGDTRAILLCWRVAWLVALGLVAFVVVVIVSVERTRRLLVVEAQAGKVARLSGRAPAELAADIEDVLGRSRATGTIVLRLEGGRVVVRTEKGIDETTAQQLRNVVGRFPVARLRTARRVERSGAR
;
A
#
# COMPACT_ATOMS: atom_id res chain seq x y z
N MET A 1 20.15 -47.34 -15.69
CA MET A 1 21.29 -47.95 -16.38
C MET A 1 21.21 -47.51 -17.82
N ASP A 2 21.99 -46.51 -18.22
CA ASP A 2 22.26 -46.25 -19.62
C ASP A 2 23.76 -45.99 -19.75
N LEU A 3 24.35 -46.70 -20.69
CA LEU A 3 25.76 -47.01 -20.81
C LEU A 3 26.24 -46.49 -22.16
N ARG A 4 27.45 -45.94 -22.17
CA ARG A 4 28.38 -45.84 -23.32
C ARG A 4 28.07 -44.78 -24.38
N GLY A 5 29.10 -43.96 -24.59
CA GLY A 5 29.50 -43.46 -25.90
C GLY A 5 30.51 -42.33 -25.76
N ARG A 6 31.83 -42.61 -25.68
CA ARG A 6 32.78 -42.53 -26.82
C ARG A 6 32.65 -41.17 -27.56
N ARG A 7 33.69 -40.39 -27.84
CA ARG A 7 35.13 -40.59 -28.05
C ARG A 7 35.66 -39.16 -28.28
N ASP A 8 36.76 -38.76 -27.66
CA ASP A 8 38.09 -38.67 -28.27
C ASP A 8 38.20 -37.84 -29.57
N ARG A 9 39.28 -37.02 -29.58
CA ARG A 9 39.95 -36.31 -30.70
C ARG A 9 39.45 -34.88 -30.92
N ALA A 10 40.30 -33.88 -31.16
CA ALA A 10 41.74 -33.82 -31.41
C ALA A 10 42.20 -32.38 -31.18
N ARG A 11 43.35 -32.19 -30.53
CA ARG A 11 44.58 -31.60 -31.11
C ARG A 11 44.35 -30.46 -32.12
N GLY A 12 44.81 -29.27 -31.73
CA GLY A 12 45.01 -28.15 -32.65
C GLY A 12 45.74 -26.97 -32.01
N ARG A 13 46.99 -27.18 -31.53
CA ARG A 13 47.94 -26.07 -31.30
C ARG A 13 48.72 -25.82 -32.59
N PRO A 14 48.77 -24.58 -33.06
CA PRO A 14 50.02 -23.95 -33.50
C PRO A 14 50.26 -22.71 -32.62
N ARG A 15 51.33 -22.63 -31.81
CA ARG A 15 52.72 -22.30 -32.18
C ARG A 15 52.83 -21.13 -33.16
N GLY A 16 53.11 -19.96 -32.58
CA GLY A 16 54.17 -19.07 -33.07
C GLY A 16 53.71 -17.88 -33.90
N VAL A 17 53.62 -16.71 -33.26
CA VAL A 17 54.30 -15.50 -33.75
C VAL A 17 54.80 -14.72 -32.53
N CYS A 18 56.12 -14.76 -32.31
CA CYS A 18 56.85 -13.72 -31.58
C CYS A 18 57.35 -12.72 -32.61
N LEU A 19 56.94 -11.46 -32.49
CA LEU A 19 57.48 -10.24 -33.13
C LEU A 19 56.65 -9.10 -32.50
N ALA A 20 57.15 -8.05 -31.86
CA ALA A 20 58.44 -7.66 -31.32
C ALA A 20 58.13 -6.55 -30.29
N PRO A 21 58.97 -6.31 -29.27
CA PRO A 21 58.87 -5.14 -28.42
C PRO A 21 59.66 -4.00 -29.06
N HIS A 22 59.00 -2.91 -29.46
CA HIS A 22 59.71 -1.69 -29.83
C HIS A 22 58.91 -0.46 -29.42
N GLU A 23 59.51 0.28 -28.49
CA GLU A 23 59.58 1.74 -28.45
C GLU A 23 58.27 2.53 -28.45
N ALA A 24 57.93 3.11 -27.29
CA ALA A 24 58.41 4.43 -26.91
C ALA A 24 57.74 5.56 -27.70
N ALA A 25 56.54 5.91 -27.25
CA ALA A 25 56.07 7.28 -27.20
C ALA A 25 55.13 7.35 -25.99
N ALA A 26 55.60 7.66 -24.77
CA ALA A 26 56.04 9.00 -24.36
C ALA A 26 55.17 10.13 -24.96
N GLY A 27 53.87 9.87 -25.12
CA GLY A 27 52.84 10.85 -25.45
C GLY A 27 52.39 11.59 -24.20
N ARG A 28 53.19 12.59 -23.80
CA ARG A 28 52.76 13.85 -23.17
C ARG A 28 51.46 13.79 -22.36
N GLY A 29 51.65 13.50 -21.08
CA GLY A 29 51.06 14.22 -19.95
C GLY A 29 49.70 14.86 -20.19
N ALA A 30 48.66 14.13 -19.79
CA ALA A 30 47.73 14.57 -18.77
C ALA A 30 47.31 16.06 -18.84
N ARG A 31 46.87 16.51 -20.01
CA ARG A 31 46.17 17.79 -20.11
C ARG A 31 44.73 17.62 -19.65
N ARG A 32 44.45 18.24 -18.51
CA ARG A 32 43.22 19.00 -18.20
C ARG A 32 41.90 18.25 -18.37
N ALA A 33 41.34 17.82 -17.24
CA ALA A 33 39.90 17.98 -16.96
C ALA A 33 39.57 17.69 -15.49
N GLY A 34 40.42 18.15 -14.55
CA GLY A 34 40.19 17.99 -13.11
C GLY A 34 39.48 19.19 -12.47
N GLY A 35 38.72 19.96 -13.24
CA GLY A 35 38.12 21.22 -12.76
C GLY A 35 36.85 21.53 -13.56
N GLY A 36 35.71 21.03 -13.09
CA GLY A 36 34.44 21.31 -13.75
C GLY A 36 33.19 20.73 -13.10
N ASP A 37 33.29 19.64 -12.33
CA ASP A 37 32.09 18.87 -12.00
C ASP A 37 31.65 18.89 -10.54
N THR A 38 32.12 19.84 -9.72
CA THR A 38 31.45 20.11 -8.44
C THR A 38 29.98 20.52 -8.66
N ARG A 39 29.68 21.19 -9.79
CA ARG A 39 28.29 21.51 -10.18
C ARG A 39 27.51 20.28 -10.65
N ALA A 40 28.14 19.35 -11.38
CA ALA A 40 27.50 18.10 -11.80
C ALA A 40 27.21 17.16 -10.62
N ILE A 41 28.13 17.09 -9.65
CA ILE A 41 27.92 16.33 -8.40
C ILE A 41 26.78 16.94 -7.57
N LEU A 42 26.71 18.27 -7.46
CA LEU A 42 25.60 18.96 -6.79
C LEU A 42 24.26 18.78 -7.50
N LEU A 43 24.24 18.81 -8.84
CA LEU A 43 23.03 18.55 -9.65
C LEU A 43 22.56 17.10 -9.51
N CYS A 44 23.48 16.13 -9.57
CA CYS A 44 23.16 14.71 -9.40
C CYS A 44 22.59 14.45 -8.01
N TRP A 45 23.11 15.12 -6.97
CA TRP A 45 22.58 14.99 -5.61
C TRP A 45 21.19 15.63 -5.45
N ARG A 46 20.96 16.79 -6.08
CA ARG A 46 19.62 17.42 -6.10
C ARG A 46 18.59 16.58 -6.86
N VAL A 47 18.98 15.99 -7.99
CA VAL A 47 18.11 15.08 -8.76
C VAL A 47 17.81 13.82 -7.95
N ALA A 48 18.81 13.23 -7.29
CA ALA A 48 18.61 12.09 -6.40
C ALA A 48 17.63 12.40 -5.26
N TRP A 49 17.75 13.59 -4.65
CA TRP A 49 16.80 14.04 -3.64
C TRP A 49 15.39 14.23 -4.19
N LEU A 50 15.23 14.83 -5.37
CA LEU A 50 13.92 15.00 -6.01
C LEU A 50 13.26 13.65 -6.34
N VAL A 51 14.04 12.69 -6.84
CA VAL A 51 13.55 11.32 -7.12
C VAL A 51 13.14 10.63 -5.82
N ALA A 52 13.95 10.73 -4.76
CA ALA A 52 13.60 10.18 -3.45
C ALA A 52 12.31 10.81 -2.88
N LEU A 53 12.18 12.13 -2.97
CA LEU A 53 10.98 12.85 -2.53
C LEU A 53 9.75 12.45 -3.33
N GLY A 54 9.89 12.31 -4.65
CA GLY A 54 8.83 11.81 -5.53
C GLY A 54 8.40 10.38 -5.18
N LEU A 55 9.36 9.49 -4.89
CA LEU A 55 9.08 8.11 -4.47
C LEU A 55 8.32 8.07 -3.13
N VAL A 56 8.76 8.86 -2.14
CA VAL A 56 8.08 8.96 -0.84
C VAL A 56 6.66 9.49 -1.03
N ALA A 57 6.49 10.55 -1.80
CA ALA A 57 5.16 11.11 -2.10
C ALA A 57 4.26 10.07 -2.78
N PHE A 58 4.77 9.31 -3.74
CA PHE A 58 4.04 8.24 -4.41
C PHE A 58 3.60 7.15 -3.43
N VAL A 59 4.50 6.69 -2.55
CA VAL A 59 4.18 5.70 -1.51
C VAL A 59 3.10 6.24 -0.57
N VAL A 60 3.19 7.50 -0.14
CA VAL A 60 2.16 8.13 0.71
C VAL A 60 0.81 8.17 -0.02
N VAL A 61 0.76 8.57 -1.29
CA VAL A 61 -0.46 8.59 -2.09
C VAL A 61 -1.08 7.19 -2.20
N VAL A 62 -0.26 6.17 -2.46
CA VAL A 62 -0.73 4.77 -2.54
C VAL A 62 -1.30 4.32 -1.19
N ILE A 63 -0.59 4.58 -0.08
CA ILE A 63 -1.06 4.23 1.27
C ILE A 63 -2.39 4.92 1.56
N VAL A 64 -2.49 6.23 1.33
CA VAL A 64 -3.72 7.01 1.56
C VAL A 64 -4.87 6.54 0.66
N SER A 65 -4.58 6.18 -0.59
CA SER A 65 -5.58 5.66 -1.54
C SER A 65 -6.12 4.30 -1.10
N VAL A 66 -5.23 3.42 -0.62
CA VAL A 66 -5.60 2.13 -0.04
C VAL A 66 -6.41 2.32 1.25
N GLU A 67 -6.02 3.25 2.13
CA GLU A 67 -6.76 3.56 3.35
C GLU A 67 -8.14 4.16 3.11
N ARG A 68 -8.29 5.02 2.10
CA ARG A 68 -9.61 5.53 1.68
C ARG A 68 -10.53 4.40 1.25
N THR A 69 -9.99 3.35 0.63
CA THR A 69 -10.74 2.18 0.20
C THR A 69 -11.08 1.23 1.38
N ARG A 70 -10.40 1.36 2.53
CA ARG A 70 -10.63 0.53 3.74
C ARG A 70 -11.71 1.05 4.69
N ARG A 71 -12.27 2.24 4.43
CA ARG A 71 -13.44 2.75 5.17
C ARG A 71 -14.68 2.00 4.67
N LEU A 72 -15.04 0.93 5.39
CA LEU A 72 -16.14 0.06 4.99
C LEU A 72 -17.49 0.70 5.24
N LEU A 73 -17.68 1.37 6.38
CA LEU A 73 -18.96 1.96 6.72
C LEU A 73 -18.77 3.15 7.66
N VAL A 74 -19.38 4.27 7.31
CA VAL A 74 -19.55 5.42 8.18
C VAL A 74 -21.04 5.51 8.51
N VAL A 75 -21.36 5.41 9.79
CA VAL A 75 -22.73 5.52 10.31
C VAL A 75 -22.77 6.74 11.22
N GLU A 76 -23.54 7.73 10.81
CA GLU A 76 -23.83 8.90 11.61
C GLU A 76 -25.18 8.70 12.28
N ALA A 77 -25.19 8.64 13.62
CA ALA A 77 -26.39 8.44 14.41
C ALA A 77 -26.78 9.77 15.07
N GLN A 78 -28.04 10.17 14.93
CA GLN A 78 -28.62 11.32 15.64
C GLN A 78 -29.88 10.88 16.38
N ALA A 79 -29.89 11.06 17.71
CA ALA A 79 -31.02 10.74 18.57
C ALA A 79 -31.55 9.30 18.41
N GLY A 80 -30.65 8.32 18.24
CA GLY A 80 -31.02 6.92 18.03
C GLY A 80 -31.52 6.57 16.62
N LYS A 81 -31.45 7.49 15.66
CA LYS A 81 -31.75 7.22 14.25
C LYS A 81 -30.49 7.31 13.41
N VAL A 82 -30.40 6.48 12.38
CA VAL A 82 -29.33 6.54 11.38
C VAL A 82 -29.58 7.75 10.47
N ALA A 83 -28.88 8.84 10.72
CA ALA A 83 -28.95 10.05 9.91
C ALA A 83 -28.24 9.87 8.56
N ARG A 84 -27.09 9.17 8.58
CA ARG A 84 -26.30 8.94 7.39
C ARG A 84 -25.60 7.60 7.46
N LEU A 85 -25.75 6.79 6.41
CA LEU A 85 -25.04 5.53 6.25
C LEU A 85 -24.35 5.52 4.90
N SER A 86 -23.01 5.56 4.92
CA SER A 86 -22.19 5.61 3.72
C SER A 86 -21.16 4.50 3.75
N GLY A 87 -21.22 3.58 2.79
CA GLY A 87 -20.22 2.52 2.67
C GLY A 87 -20.71 1.25 1.99
N ARG A 88 -20.04 0.13 2.28
CA ARG A 88 -20.46 -1.24 1.94
C ARG A 88 -20.79 -1.99 3.21
N ALA A 89 -22.05 -2.37 3.34
CA ALA A 89 -22.53 -3.22 4.40
C ALA A 89 -23.66 -4.13 3.88
N PRO A 90 -23.74 -5.39 4.34
CA PRO A 90 -24.93 -6.20 4.16
C PRO A 90 -26.16 -5.49 4.76
N ALA A 91 -27.32 -5.66 4.13
CA ALA A 91 -28.57 -5.08 4.63
C ALA A 91 -28.89 -5.56 6.07
N GLU A 92 -28.58 -6.83 6.37
CA GLU A 92 -28.70 -7.43 7.71
C GLU A 92 -27.86 -6.67 8.75
N LEU A 93 -26.59 -6.40 8.45
CA LEU A 93 -25.72 -5.65 9.36
C LEU A 93 -26.23 -4.21 9.58
N ALA A 94 -26.72 -3.56 8.52
CA ALA A 94 -27.27 -2.22 8.64
C ALA A 94 -28.52 -2.20 9.56
N ALA A 95 -29.39 -3.21 9.46
CA ALA A 95 -30.55 -3.35 10.32
C ALA A 95 -30.16 -3.63 11.78
N ASP A 96 -29.19 -4.52 12.03
CA ASP A 96 -28.70 -4.81 13.38
C ASP A 96 -28.06 -3.58 14.04
N ILE A 97 -27.31 -2.78 13.26
CA ILE A 97 -26.72 -1.52 13.75
C ILE A 97 -27.82 -0.51 14.10
N GLU A 98 -28.86 -0.40 13.27
CA GLU A 98 -30.00 0.48 13.49
C GLU A 98 -30.79 0.09 14.76
N ASP A 99 -30.98 -1.21 15.02
CA ASP A 99 -31.63 -1.71 16.24
C ASP A 99 -30.81 -1.37 17.51
N VAL A 100 -29.49 -1.55 17.49
CA VAL A 100 -28.61 -1.19 18.63
C VAL A 100 -28.59 0.32 18.87
N LEU A 101 -28.51 1.12 17.80
CA LEU A 101 -28.57 2.58 17.88
C LEU A 101 -29.92 3.08 18.38
N GLY A 102 -31.02 2.47 17.92
CA GLY A 102 -32.38 2.77 18.33
C GLY A 102 -32.61 2.51 19.82
N ARG A 103 -32.05 1.43 20.35
CA ARG A 103 -32.17 1.08 21.79
C ARG A 103 -31.36 2.01 22.69
N SER A 104 -30.16 2.38 22.28
CA SER A 104 -29.27 3.23 23.08
C SER A 104 -29.60 4.72 22.99
N ARG A 105 -30.41 5.13 21.99
CA ARG A 105 -30.64 6.55 21.63
C ARG A 105 -29.34 7.34 21.44
N ALA A 106 -28.24 6.64 21.11
CA ALA A 106 -26.93 7.23 21.00
C ALA A 106 -26.90 8.28 19.88
N THR A 107 -26.12 9.35 20.12
CA THR A 107 -25.92 10.44 19.17
C THR A 107 -24.42 10.60 18.99
N GLY A 108 -23.92 10.35 17.77
CA GLY A 108 -22.50 10.36 17.49
C GLY A 108 -22.16 9.70 16.16
N THR A 109 -20.88 9.69 15.83
CA THR A 109 -20.39 9.12 14.57
C THR A 109 -19.69 7.79 14.84
N ILE A 110 -20.11 6.74 14.16
CA ILE A 110 -19.48 5.42 14.21
C ILE A 110 -18.79 5.17 12.87
N VAL A 111 -17.51 4.88 12.93
CA VAL A 111 -16.71 4.53 11.76
C VAL A 111 -16.26 3.09 11.88
N LEU A 112 -16.77 2.23 11.00
CA LEU A 112 -16.30 0.86 10.86
C LEU A 112 -15.22 0.81 9.77
N ARG A 113 -14.03 0.34 10.15
CA ARG A 113 -12.88 0.19 9.26
C ARG A 113 -12.47 -1.26 9.16
N LEU A 114 -11.95 -1.67 8.01
CA LEU A 114 -11.25 -2.95 7.89
C LEU A 114 -9.76 -2.76 8.16
N GLU A 115 -9.27 -3.32 9.25
CA GLU A 115 -7.85 -3.34 9.61
C GLU A 115 -7.37 -4.79 9.73
N GLY A 116 -6.34 -5.17 8.95
CA GLY A 116 -5.74 -6.51 9.02
C GLY A 116 -6.70 -7.67 8.73
N GLY A 117 -7.78 -7.44 7.99
CA GLY A 117 -8.81 -8.46 7.74
C GLY A 117 -9.79 -8.66 8.91
N ARG A 118 -9.85 -7.73 9.85
CA ARG A 118 -10.85 -7.64 10.92
C ARG A 118 -11.60 -6.31 10.82
N VAL A 119 -12.82 -6.28 11.32
CA VAL A 119 -13.58 -5.03 11.41
C VAL A 119 -13.29 -4.36 12.75
N VAL A 120 -12.85 -3.11 12.69
CA VAL A 120 -12.59 -2.27 13.84
C VAL A 120 -13.68 -1.20 13.90
N VAL A 121 -14.37 -1.14 15.04
CA VAL A 121 -15.37 -0.11 15.32
C VAL A 121 -14.67 1.04 16.04
N ARG A 122 -14.67 2.22 15.43
CA ARG A 122 -14.28 3.47 16.09
C ARG A 122 -15.52 4.32 16.33
N THR A 123 -15.72 4.72 17.57
CA THR A 123 -16.77 5.65 17.98
C THR A 123 -16.16 7.03 18.18
N GLU A 124 -16.73 8.03 17.53
CA GLU A 124 -16.38 9.44 17.70
C GLU A 124 -17.50 10.11 18.50
N LYS A 125 -17.14 10.67 19.68
CA LYS A 125 -17.91 11.53 20.61
C LYS A 125 -19.42 11.24 20.76
N GLY A 126 -19.86 10.99 21.99
CA GLY A 126 -21.30 10.89 22.34
C GLY A 126 -21.87 9.47 22.29
N ILE A 127 -21.02 8.46 22.13
CA ILE A 127 -21.40 7.05 22.19
C ILE A 127 -20.85 6.44 23.48
N ASP A 128 -21.76 5.85 24.24
CA ASP A 128 -21.46 5.14 25.49
C ASP A 128 -20.65 3.87 25.23
N GLU A 129 -19.75 3.50 26.15
CA GLU A 129 -18.87 2.33 25.97
C GLU A 129 -19.68 1.02 25.90
N THR A 130 -20.82 0.96 26.59
CA THR A 130 -21.74 -0.19 26.53
C THR A 130 -22.29 -0.38 25.12
N THR A 131 -22.64 0.73 24.45
CA THR A 131 -23.12 0.74 23.06
C THR A 131 -21.98 0.39 22.10
N ALA A 132 -20.77 0.93 22.33
CA ALA A 132 -19.59 0.58 21.55
C ALA A 132 -19.27 -0.92 21.64
N GLN A 133 -19.40 -1.53 22.82
CA GLN A 133 -19.18 -2.95 23.01
C GLN A 133 -20.25 -3.81 22.34
N GLN A 134 -21.52 -3.42 22.41
CA GLN A 134 -22.60 -4.09 21.66
C GLN A 134 -22.36 -4.03 20.15
N LEU A 135 -21.96 -2.87 19.63
CA LEU A 135 -21.56 -2.70 18.23
C LEU A 135 -20.41 -3.63 17.86
N ARG A 136 -19.37 -3.75 18.70
CA ARG A 136 -18.28 -4.71 18.47
C ARG A 136 -18.78 -6.15 18.43
N ASN A 137 -19.73 -6.52 19.29
CA ASN A 137 -20.31 -7.87 19.32
C ASN A 137 -21.11 -8.17 18.04
N VAL A 138 -21.96 -7.23 17.60
CA VAL A 138 -22.73 -7.36 16.36
C VAL A 138 -21.79 -7.47 15.18
N VAL A 139 -20.87 -6.54 15.04
CA VAL A 139 -19.94 -6.47 13.92
C VAL A 139 -19.01 -7.68 13.89
N GLY A 140 -18.54 -8.16 15.05
CA GLY A 140 -17.69 -9.34 15.18
C GLY A 140 -18.39 -10.64 14.76
N ARG A 141 -19.72 -10.68 14.76
CA ARG A 141 -20.51 -11.82 14.28
C ARG A 141 -20.46 -11.98 12.76
N PHE A 142 -20.20 -10.91 12.01
CA PHE A 142 -20.22 -10.94 10.55
C PHE A 142 -18.82 -11.23 9.97
N PRO A 143 -18.66 -12.29 9.15
CA PRO A 143 -17.38 -12.61 8.55
C PRO A 143 -16.99 -11.56 7.50
N VAL A 144 -15.72 -11.15 7.53
CA VAL A 144 -15.16 -10.10 6.66
C VAL A 144 -15.34 -10.39 5.17
N ALA A 145 -15.36 -11.67 4.77
CA ALA A 145 -15.65 -12.08 3.40
C ALA A 145 -17.05 -11.63 2.91
N ARG A 146 -18.06 -11.65 3.80
CA ARG A 146 -19.41 -11.14 3.47
C ARG A 146 -19.44 -9.62 3.37
N LEU A 147 -18.67 -8.92 4.20
CA LEU A 147 -18.59 -7.46 4.15
C LEU A 147 -17.93 -6.96 2.85
N ARG A 148 -16.92 -7.67 2.34
CA ARG A 148 -16.24 -7.32 1.07
C ARG A 148 -17.13 -7.52 -0.16
N THR A 149 -18.01 -8.52 -0.11
CA THR A 149 -18.92 -8.88 -1.22
C THR A 149 -20.24 -8.09 -1.15
N ALA A 150 -20.50 -7.40 -0.05
CA ALA A 150 -21.74 -6.67 0.16
C ALA A 150 -21.91 -5.49 -0.81
N ARG A 151 -23.18 -5.25 -1.17
CA ARG A 151 -23.59 -4.12 -2.01
C ARG A 151 -23.24 -2.81 -1.29
N ARG A 152 -22.84 -1.79 -2.07
CA ARG A 152 -22.67 -0.43 -1.55
C ARG A 152 -24.05 0.08 -1.15
N VAL A 153 -24.17 0.51 0.10
CA VAL A 153 -25.38 1.13 0.64
C VAL A 153 -25.04 2.58 0.92
N GLU A 154 -25.78 3.47 0.27
CA GLU A 154 -25.75 4.90 0.53
C GLU A 154 -27.18 5.29 0.89
N ARG A 155 -27.44 5.43 2.19
CA ARG A 155 -28.69 5.96 2.72
C ARG A 155 -28.39 7.30 3.37
N SER A 156 -28.82 8.37 2.71
CA SER A 156 -29.03 9.65 3.38
C SER A 156 -30.43 9.61 3.97
N GLY A 157 -30.54 9.62 5.30
CA GLY A 157 -31.80 9.89 5.96
C GLY A 157 -32.15 11.35 5.70
N ALA A 158 -32.98 11.59 4.69
CA ALA A 158 -33.65 12.87 4.55
C ALA A 158 -34.59 13.03 5.75
N ARG A 159 -34.46 14.16 6.44
CA ARG A 159 -35.39 14.61 7.49
C ARG A 159 -36.82 14.65 6.99
#